data_AF-A0A6J0M0V4-F1
#
_entry.id   AF-A0A6J0M0V4-F1
#
_cell.length_a   1.000
_cell.length_b   1.000
_cell.length_c   1.000
_cell.angle_alpha   90.00
_cell.angle_beta   90.00
_cell.angle_gamma   90.00
#
_symmetry.space_group_name_H-M   'P 1'
#
loop_
_entity.id
_entity.type
_entity.pdbx_description
1 polymer ?
#
loop_
_entity_poly.entity_id
_entity_poly.type
_entity_poly.pdbx_seq_one_letter_code
_entity_poly.pdbx_strand_id
1 'polypeptide(L)'
;MTQHIRSDSGMVEDNGPTIIYEDNAACTAQLKDGYIKGDRTKHILPKFFFTHELKKAKEVNVVQIRSSENSAELFTKSLPTSTFKKLTKQIGLRRLKDLQ
;
A
#
# COMPACT_ATOMS: atom_id res chain seq x y z
N MET A 1 -14.52 -0.84 23.52
CA MET A 1 -14.67 0.56 23.06
C MET A 1 -14.57 0.70 21.54
N THR A 2 -13.69 -0.04 20.86
CA THR A 2 -13.51 0.00 19.39
C THR A 2 -14.64 -0.64 18.57
N GLN A 3 -15.35 -1.63 19.10
CA GLN A 3 -16.45 -2.30 18.37
C GLN A 3 -17.67 -1.40 18.14
N HIS A 4 -18.10 -0.62 19.15
CA HIS A 4 -19.22 0.32 18.99
C HIS A 4 -18.93 1.44 17.99
N ILE A 5 -17.71 2.00 18.00
CA ILE A 5 -17.34 3.04 17.02
C ILE A 5 -17.41 2.50 15.59
N ARG A 6 -16.98 1.24 15.37
CA ARG A 6 -17.07 0.58 14.06
C ARG A 6 -18.51 0.34 13.63
N SER A 7 -19.37 -0.16 14.53
CA SER A 7 -20.79 -0.38 14.23
C SER A 7 -21.50 0.92 13.87
N ASP A 8 -21.27 1.97 14.66
CA ASP A 8 -21.96 3.25 14.51
C ASP A 8 -21.48 4.00 13.25
N SER A 9 -20.26 3.73 12.80
CA SER A 9 -19.69 4.26 11.55
C SER A 9 -20.04 3.43 10.31
N GLY A 10 -20.85 2.37 10.45
CA GLY A 10 -21.23 1.47 9.36
C GLY A 10 -20.08 0.66 8.77
N MET A 11 -18.99 0.48 9.52
CA MET A 11 -17.83 -0.28 9.07
C MET A 11 -18.03 -1.77 9.34
N VAL A 12 -18.03 -2.55 8.27
CA VAL A 12 -18.16 -4.01 8.35
C VAL A 12 -16.82 -4.63 8.78
N GLU A 13 -16.89 -5.72 9.54
CA GLU A 13 -15.72 -6.57 9.79
C GLU A 13 -15.32 -7.31 8.52
N ASP A 14 -14.19 -6.92 7.94
CA ASP A 14 -13.47 -7.72 6.95
C ASP A 14 -12.44 -8.58 7.67
N ASN A 15 -12.66 -9.90 7.67
CA ASN A 15 -11.76 -10.89 8.24
C ASN A 15 -10.75 -11.41 7.19
N GLY A 16 -10.74 -10.84 5.98
CA GLY A 16 -9.79 -11.16 4.94
C GLY A 16 -8.39 -10.56 5.19
N PRO A 17 -7.39 -11.00 4.41
CA PRO A 17 -6.06 -10.38 4.43
C PRO A 17 -6.16 -8.89 4.08
N THR A 18 -5.39 -8.05 4.78
CA THR A 18 -5.24 -6.64 4.40
C THR A 18 -4.54 -6.54 3.05
N ILE A 19 -5.19 -5.91 2.07
CA ILE A 19 -4.60 -5.69 0.75
C ILE A 19 -3.68 -4.47 0.81
N ILE A 20 -2.41 -4.67 0.43
CA ILE A 20 -1.42 -3.61 0.27
C ILE A 20 -1.04 -3.53 -1.20
N TYR A 21 -1.12 -2.33 -1.78
CA TYR A 21 -0.70 -2.09 -3.15
C TYR A 21 0.74 -1.58 -3.18
N GLU A 22 1.60 -2.26 -3.94
CA GLU A 22 3.03 -1.99 -3.99
C GLU A 22 3.50 -1.85 -5.44
N ASP A 23 4.23 -0.79 -5.78
CA ASP A 23 4.76 -0.58 -7.13
C ASP A 23 6.20 -1.07 -7.32
N ASN A 24 6.92 -1.32 -6.22
CA ASN A 24 8.27 -1.83 -6.25
C ASN A 24 8.26 -3.36 -6.44
N ALA A 25 8.54 -3.78 -7.68
CA ALA A 25 8.62 -5.20 -8.04
C ALA A 25 9.61 -6.01 -7.18
N ALA A 26 10.72 -5.40 -6.73
CA ALA A 26 11.68 -6.07 -5.87
C ALA A 26 11.10 -6.32 -4.46
N CYS A 27 10.32 -5.37 -3.93
CA CYS A 27 9.60 -5.53 -2.66
C CYS A 27 8.60 -6.69 -2.76
N THR A 28 7.77 -6.70 -3.81
CA THR A 28 6.78 -7.77 -4.05
C THR A 28 7.42 -9.16 -4.19
N ALA A 29 8.55 -9.25 -4.89
CA ALA A 29 9.31 -10.50 -5.02
C ALA A 29 9.89 -10.97 -3.68
N GLN A 30 10.51 -10.06 -2.91
CA GLN A 30 11.04 -10.37 -1.57
C GLN A 30 9.95 -10.85 -0.60
N LEU A 31 8.77 -10.24 -0.65
CA LEU A 31 7.61 -10.67 0.12
C LEU A 31 7.12 -12.07 -0.26
N LYS A 32 7.28 -12.47 -1.53
CA LYS A 32 6.85 -13.79 -2.02
C LYS A 32 7.87 -14.88 -1.71
N ASP A 33 9.13 -14.63 -2.00
CA ASP A 33 10.19 -15.65 -1.97
C ASP A 33 10.96 -15.66 -0.63
N GLY A 34 10.73 -14.65 0.21
CA GLY A 34 11.36 -14.51 1.52
C GLY A 34 12.78 -13.94 1.45
N TYR A 35 13.49 -14.00 2.59
CA TYR A 35 14.86 -13.53 2.69
C TYR A 35 15.83 -14.54 2.06
N ILE A 36 16.42 -14.20 0.92
CA ILE A 36 17.60 -14.87 0.39
C ILE A 36 18.79 -13.93 0.62
N LYS A 37 19.71 -14.36 1.49
CA LYS A 37 20.97 -13.65 1.74
C LYS A 37 21.86 -13.76 0.51
N GLY A 38 21.74 -12.81 -0.41
CA GLY A 38 22.60 -12.67 -1.58
C GLY A 38 23.22 -11.27 -1.62
N ASP A 39 24.18 -11.06 -2.51
CA ASP A 39 24.89 -9.78 -2.65
C ASP A 39 23.96 -8.57 -2.87
N ARG A 40 22.77 -8.82 -3.45
CA ARG A 40 21.78 -7.79 -3.78
C ARG A 40 20.98 -7.26 -2.58
N THR A 41 20.87 -8.01 -1.49
CA THR A 41 20.02 -7.67 -0.31
C THR A 41 20.83 -7.40 0.95
N LYS A 42 22.16 -7.30 0.86
CA LYS A 42 23.06 -7.07 2.02
C LYS A 42 22.75 -5.81 2.84
N HIS A 43 22.11 -4.82 2.22
CA HIS A 43 21.73 -3.56 2.87
C HIS A 43 20.37 -3.62 3.58
N ILE A 44 19.58 -4.69 3.37
CA ILE A 44 18.26 -4.86 3.98
C ILE A 44 18.41 -5.79 5.18
N LEU A 45 18.17 -5.26 6.37
CA LEU A 45 18.28 -6.03 7.61
C LEU A 45 17.16 -7.10 7.70
N PRO A 46 17.44 -8.30 8.24
CA PRO A 46 16.44 -9.36 8.42
C PRO A 46 15.14 -8.93 9.13
N LYS A 47 15.23 -7.94 10.04
CA LYS A 47 14.06 -7.40 10.76
C LYS A 47 12.97 -6.83 9.84
N PHE A 48 13.32 -6.39 8.63
CA PHE A 48 12.36 -5.85 7.66
C PHE A 48 11.61 -6.93 6.89
N PHE A 49 11.97 -8.21 7.06
CA PHE A 49 11.32 -9.35 6.40
C PHE A 49 10.19 -9.99 7.22
N PHE A 50 9.82 -9.42 8.38
CA PHE A 50 8.63 -9.86 9.14
C PHE A 50 7.35 -9.85 8.27
N THR A 51 7.30 -8.98 7.27
CA THR A 51 6.19 -8.89 6.32
C THR A 51 5.98 -10.17 5.50
N HIS A 52 7.02 -10.99 5.29
CA HIS A 52 6.88 -12.30 4.67
C HIS A 52 6.10 -13.28 5.57
N GLU A 53 6.31 -13.24 6.89
CA GLU A 53 5.55 -14.05 7.84
C GLU A 53 4.07 -13.63 7.87
N LEU A 54 3.78 -12.33 7.85
CA LEU A 54 2.41 -11.82 7.74
C LEU A 54 1.70 -12.30 6.45
N LYS A 55 2.44 -12.35 5.33
CA LYS A 55 1.91 -12.88 4.06
C LYS A 55 1.63 -14.38 4.16
N LYS A 56 2.53 -15.16 4.77
CA LYS A 56 2.33 -16.60 5.01
C LYS A 56 1.15 -16.88 5.93
N ALA A 57 0.97 -16.05 6.96
CA ALA A 57 -0.16 -16.10 7.88
C ALA A 57 -1.49 -15.67 7.23
N LYS A 58 -1.46 -15.17 5.99
CA LYS A 58 -2.62 -14.59 5.28
C LYS A 58 -3.25 -13.41 6.02
N GLU A 59 -2.45 -12.69 6.79
CA GLU A 59 -2.86 -11.42 7.41
C GLU A 59 -2.74 -10.26 6.42
N VAL A 60 -1.81 -10.38 5.47
CA VAL A 60 -1.53 -9.37 4.44
C VAL A 60 -1.45 -10.02 3.06
N ASN A 61 -2.03 -9.36 2.07
CA ASN A 61 -1.86 -9.69 0.65
C ASN A 61 -1.27 -8.50 -0.10
N VAL A 62 -0.15 -8.69 -0.78
CA VAL A 62 0.51 -7.62 -1.54
C VAL A 62 0.21 -7.76 -3.02
N VAL A 63 -0.36 -6.71 -3.60
CA VAL A 63 -0.76 -6.63 -5.01
C VAL A 63 0.13 -5.63 -5.73
N GLN A 64 0.76 -6.07 -6.81
CA GLN A 64 1.60 -5.18 -7.60
C GLN A 64 0.74 -4.20 -8.40
N ILE A 65 1.14 -2.92 -8.39
CA ILE A 65 0.50 -1.86 -9.19
C ILE A 65 1.53 -1.04 -9.96
N ARG A 66 1.07 -0.22 -10.90
CA ARG A 66 1.92 0.76 -11.56
C ARG A 66 2.11 1.96 -10.64
N SER A 67 3.31 2.52 -10.63
CA SER A 67 3.62 3.76 -9.88
C SER A 67 2.65 4.90 -10.22
N SER A 68 2.27 5.05 -11.50
CA SER A 68 1.29 6.06 -11.95
C SER A 68 -0.16 5.82 -11.50
N GLU A 69 -0.44 4.71 -10.82
CA GLU A 69 -1.73 4.34 -10.22
C GLU A 69 -1.63 4.30 -8.68
N ASN A 70 -0.42 4.42 -8.13
CA ASN A 70 -0.15 4.40 -6.71
C ASN A 70 -0.42 5.78 -6.10
N SER A 71 -1.60 5.95 -5.49
CA SER A 71 -1.97 7.21 -4.84
C SER A 71 -1.04 7.59 -3.68
N ALA A 72 -0.32 6.63 -3.10
CA ALA A 72 0.64 6.91 -2.03
C ALA A 72 1.85 7.75 -2.50
N GLU A 73 2.11 7.79 -3.81
CA GLU A 73 3.16 8.66 -4.36
C GLU A 73 2.92 10.14 -4.08
N LEU A 74 1.66 10.56 -3.93
CA LEU A 74 1.31 11.94 -3.54
C LEU A 74 1.99 12.37 -2.25
N PHE A 75 2.23 11.44 -1.33
CA PHE A 75 2.76 11.72 0.00
C PHE A 75 4.27 11.51 0.12
N THR A 76 4.89 10.89 -0.89
CA THR A 76 6.30 10.43 -0.81
C THR A 76 7.20 11.04 -1.89
N LYS A 77 6.62 11.62 -2.96
CA LYS A 77 7.37 12.11 -4.12
C LYS A 77 6.89 13.48 -4.58
N SER A 78 7.82 14.26 -5.13
CA SER A 78 7.51 15.41 -5.96
C SER A 78 7.14 14.93 -7.37
N LEU A 79 5.86 14.98 -7.73
CA LEU A 79 5.34 14.42 -8.97
C LEU A 79 5.18 15.48 -10.08
N PRO A 80 5.30 15.08 -11.37
CA PRO A 80 4.86 15.94 -12.46
C PRO A 80 3.40 16.35 -12.30
N THR A 81 3.07 17.58 -12.71
CA THR A 81 1.74 18.18 -12.54
C THR A 81 0.60 17.32 -13.07
N SER A 82 0.81 16.61 -14.18
CA SER A 82 -0.18 15.70 -14.77
C SER A 82 -0.49 14.52 -13.85
N THR A 83 0.55 13.82 -13.37
CA THR A 83 0.41 12.70 -12.42
C THR A 83 -0.19 13.16 -11.10
N PHE A 84 0.28 14.27 -10.55
CA PHE A 84 -0.28 14.85 -9.32
C PHE A 84 -1.79 15.13 -9.45
N LYS A 85 -2.21 15.77 -10.55
CA LYS A 85 -3.64 16.04 -10.82
C LYS A 85 -4.47 14.76 -10.99
N LYS A 86 -3.90 13.71 -11.59
CA LYS A 86 -4.55 12.40 -11.72
C LYS A 86 -4.77 11.77 -10.34
N LEU A 87 -3.71 11.64 -9.54
CA LEU A 87 -3.76 10.95 -8.25
C LEU A 87 -4.61 11.73 -7.22
N THR A 88 -4.53 13.07 -7.20
CA THR A 88 -5.40 13.88 -6.31
C THR A 88 -6.87 13.66 -6.61
N LYS A 89 -7.24 13.54 -7.90
CA LYS A 89 -8.61 13.19 -8.28
C LYS A 89 -8.99 11.77 -7.85
N GLN A 90 -8.06 10.82 -7.94
CA GLN A 90 -8.26 9.41 -7.55
C GLN A 90 -8.62 9.27 -6.06
N ILE A 91 -7.99 10.06 -5.18
CA ILE A 91 -8.30 10.08 -3.74
C ILE A 91 -9.53 10.94 -3.37
N GLY A 92 -10.26 11.46 -4.35
CA GLY A 92 -11.46 12.27 -4.11
C GLY A 92 -11.20 13.75 -3.84
N LEU A 93 -9.94 14.23 -3.90
CA LEU A 93 -9.67 15.66 -3.78
C LEU A 93 -10.25 16.41 -4.99
N ARG A 94 -11.03 17.47 -4.73
CA ARG A 94 -11.66 18.33 -5.74
C ARG A 94 -11.44 19.79 -5.35
N ARG A 95 -11.38 20.68 -6.34
CA ARG A 95 -11.47 22.11 -6.05
C ARG A 95 -12.93 22.43 -5.81
N LEU A 96 -13.22 23.33 -4.87
CA LEU A 96 -14.59 23.73 -4.56
C LEU A 96 -15.38 24.19 -5.80
N LYS A 97 -14.71 24.94 -6.69
CA LYS A 97 -15.30 25.41 -7.96
C LYS A 97 -15.65 24.30 -8.96
N ASP A 98 -15.12 23.09 -8.79
CA ASP A 98 -15.39 21.95 -9.67
C ASP A 98 -16.55 21.09 -9.12
N LEU A 99 -17.18 21.48 -7.98
CA LEU A 99 -18.29 20.77 -7.33
C LEU A 99 -19.67 21.44 -7.56
N GLN A 100 -19.70 22.54 -8.32
CA GLN A 100 -20.91 23.31 -8.63
C GLN A 100 -21.48 22.92 -10.00
#